data_AF-A0A9K3P397-F1
#
_entry.id   AF-A0A9K3P397-F1
#
_cell.length_a   1.000
_cell.length_b   1.000
_cell.length_c   1.000
_cell.angle_alpha   90.00
_cell.angle_beta   90.00
_cell.angle_gamma   90.00
#
_symmetry.space_group_name_H-M   'P 1'
#
loop_
_entity.id
_entity.type
_entity.pdbx_description
1 polymer ?
#
loop_
_entity_poly.entity_id
_entity_poly.type
_entity_poly.pdbx_seq_one_letter_code
_entity_poly.pdbx_strand_id
1 'polypeptide(L)'
;MPFSLVNSRSISSLVLRNNSFSGLIDLNCSAMVNLKLLDLVDNKFTGSIPNNLPACPLLKTIDLGGNNLTGQISETFKNFNSLCYLSLSMCSLNNLSGSLQILHMCPNLMTLVLSRSFDTEEIFHLFPNLSYFDAHSNNLDGRMPFSLVNSRSISSLVLRNNSFSGLIDLNCSAKVNLKLLDLVDNKFTG
;
A
#
# COMPACT_ATOMS: atom_id res chain seq x y z
N MET A 1 -7.88 -5.73 -19.05
CA MET A 1 -8.40 -4.34 -19.21
C MET A 1 -8.99 -4.14 -20.61
N PRO A 2 -10.11 -3.40 -20.80
CA PRO A 2 -10.62 -3.08 -22.14
C PRO A 2 -9.63 -2.19 -22.90
N PHE A 3 -9.19 -2.61 -24.09
CA PHE A 3 -8.21 -1.89 -24.90
C PHE A 3 -8.63 -0.45 -25.26
N SER A 4 -9.93 -0.18 -25.32
CA SER A 4 -10.45 1.17 -25.56
C SER A 4 -10.10 2.17 -24.46
N LEU A 5 -9.82 1.72 -23.24
CA LEU A 5 -9.55 2.59 -22.09
C LEU A 5 -8.07 2.89 -21.89
N VAL A 6 -7.17 1.98 -22.31
CA VAL A 6 -5.76 1.99 -21.89
C VAL A 6 -4.95 3.17 -22.44
N ASN A 7 -5.46 3.86 -23.48
CA ASN A 7 -4.85 5.05 -24.09
C ASN A 7 -5.68 6.32 -23.89
N SER A 8 -6.67 6.30 -23.00
CA SER A 8 -7.59 7.42 -22.85
C SER A 8 -6.88 8.65 -22.29
N ARG A 9 -6.95 9.76 -23.03
CA ARG A 9 -6.40 11.05 -22.60
C ARG A 9 -7.35 11.84 -21.71
N SER A 10 -8.62 11.46 -21.61
CA SER A 10 -9.65 12.23 -20.88
C SER A 10 -9.99 11.64 -19.51
N ILE A 11 -9.76 10.34 -19.31
CA ILE A 11 -10.12 9.68 -18.05
C ILE A 11 -9.25 10.23 -16.91
N SER A 12 -9.91 10.80 -15.90
CA SER A 12 -9.28 11.21 -14.65
C SER A 12 -9.41 10.18 -13.54
N SER A 13 -10.46 9.36 -13.59
CA SER A 13 -10.77 8.38 -12.55
C SER A 13 -11.26 7.11 -13.23
N LEU A 14 -10.50 6.02 -13.07
CA LEU A 14 -10.86 4.71 -13.57
C LEU A 14 -11.26 3.83 -12.38
N VAL A 15 -12.57 3.64 -12.21
CA VAL A 15 -13.16 2.83 -11.14
C VAL A 15 -13.82 1.61 -11.76
N LEU A 16 -13.24 0.43 -11.52
CA LEU A 16 -13.71 -0.86 -12.03
C LEU A 16 -13.95 -1.87 -10.91
N ARG A 17 -14.04 -1.41 -9.66
CA ARG A 17 -14.21 -2.22 -8.46
C ARG A 17 -15.37 -3.22 -8.54
N ASN A 18 -15.25 -4.37 -7.89
CA ASN A 18 -16.27 -5.42 -7.76
C ASN A 18 -16.77 -5.94 -9.11
N ASN A 19 -15.84 -6.35 -9.97
CA ASN A 19 -16.15 -6.92 -11.28
C ASN A 19 -15.43 -8.25 -11.48
N SER A 20 -15.54 -8.82 -12.67
CA SER A 20 -14.81 -10.03 -13.06
C SER A 20 -13.71 -9.75 -14.10
N PHE A 21 -13.14 -8.54 -14.11
CA PHE A 21 -12.04 -8.25 -15.02
C PHE A 21 -10.82 -9.11 -14.68
N SER A 22 -10.20 -9.69 -15.69
CA SER A 22 -9.06 -10.59 -15.55
C SER A 22 -7.91 -10.23 -16.49
N GLY A 23 -6.80 -10.96 -16.36
CA GLY A 23 -5.59 -10.72 -17.13
C GLY A 23 -4.69 -9.67 -16.49
N LEU A 24 -3.80 -9.08 -17.27
CA LEU A 24 -2.83 -8.08 -16.79
C LEU A 24 -3.47 -6.67 -16.71
N ILE A 25 -2.83 -5.82 -15.91
CA ILE A 25 -3.15 -4.38 -15.85
C ILE A 25 -2.29 -3.66 -16.89
N ASP A 26 -2.77 -3.55 -18.12
CA ASP A 26 -1.99 -2.98 -19.23
C ASP A 26 -2.38 -1.52 -19.54
N LEU A 27 -2.10 -0.59 -18.63
CA LEU A 27 -2.37 0.85 -18.83
C LEU A 27 -1.23 1.52 -19.59
N ASN A 28 -1.52 2.37 -20.57
CA ASN A 28 -0.52 3.25 -21.17
C ASN A 28 -0.44 4.57 -20.40
N CYS A 29 0.31 4.55 -19.30
CA CYS A 29 0.40 5.71 -18.40
C CYS A 29 0.99 6.96 -19.06
N SER A 30 1.83 6.81 -20.09
CA SER A 30 2.34 7.94 -20.88
C SER A 30 1.24 8.62 -21.71
N ALA A 31 0.15 7.92 -22.03
CA ALA A 31 -1.01 8.49 -22.73
C ALA A 31 -2.10 8.97 -21.75
N MET A 32 -2.25 8.31 -20.61
CA MET A 32 -3.28 8.61 -19.60
C MET A 32 -2.90 9.78 -18.69
N VAL A 33 -2.53 10.91 -19.30
CA VAL A 33 -1.96 12.09 -18.62
C VAL A 33 -2.89 12.73 -17.58
N ASN A 34 -4.19 12.46 -17.65
CA ASN A 34 -5.19 13.01 -16.73
C ASN A 34 -5.56 12.05 -15.58
N LEU A 35 -5.09 10.80 -15.60
CA LEU A 35 -5.48 9.79 -14.62
C LEU A 35 -4.95 10.17 -13.23
N LYS A 36 -5.87 10.29 -12.28
CA LYS A 36 -5.63 10.64 -10.86
C LYS A 36 -5.97 9.51 -9.91
N LEU A 37 -6.96 8.70 -10.27
CA LEU A 37 -7.47 7.60 -9.46
C LEU A 37 -7.57 6.33 -10.29
N LEU A 38 -7.00 5.25 -9.77
CA LEU A 38 -7.12 3.90 -10.29
C LEU A 38 -7.66 3.00 -9.17
N ASP A 39 -8.92 2.60 -9.27
CA ASP A 39 -9.57 1.68 -8.33
C ASP A 39 -10.00 0.41 -9.10
N LEU A 40 -9.29 -0.69 -8.84
CA LEU A 40 -9.47 -1.99 -9.47
C LEU A 40 -9.89 -3.07 -8.47
N VAL A 41 -10.39 -2.68 -7.30
CA VAL A 41 -10.56 -3.61 -6.20
C VAL A 41 -11.51 -4.76 -6.53
N ASP A 42 -11.28 -5.94 -5.96
CA ASP A 42 -12.16 -7.11 -6.06
C ASP A 42 -12.47 -7.44 -7.53
N ASN A 43 -11.39 -7.76 -8.24
CA ASN A 43 -11.39 -8.27 -9.60
C ASN A 43 -10.51 -9.52 -9.66
N LYS A 44 -10.19 -10.00 -10.86
CA LYS A 44 -9.38 -11.19 -11.11
C LYS A 44 -8.11 -10.83 -11.88
N PHE A 45 -7.58 -9.62 -11.70
CA PHE A 45 -6.32 -9.22 -12.34
C PHE A 45 -5.18 -10.09 -11.80
N THR A 46 -4.26 -10.46 -12.70
CA THR A 46 -3.14 -11.37 -12.44
C THR A 46 -1.82 -10.72 -12.84
N GLY A 47 -0.70 -11.36 -12.51
CA GLY A 47 0.63 -10.88 -12.87
C GLY A 47 1.12 -9.77 -11.94
N SER A 48 2.17 -9.07 -12.33
CA SER A 48 2.79 -8.03 -11.51
C SER A 48 2.08 -6.68 -11.60
N ILE A 49 2.26 -5.87 -10.56
CA ILE A 49 1.91 -4.45 -10.60
C ILE A 49 2.69 -3.77 -11.74
N PRO A 50 2.03 -3.00 -12.63
CA PRO A 50 2.71 -2.42 -13.79
C PRO A 50 3.80 -1.43 -13.38
N ASN A 51 5.01 -1.63 -13.89
CA ASN A 51 6.16 -0.78 -13.58
C ASN A 51 6.06 0.63 -14.21
N ASN A 52 5.11 0.85 -15.12
CA ASN A 52 4.90 2.13 -15.80
C ASN A 52 3.86 3.02 -15.11
N LEU A 53 3.26 2.60 -13.99
CA LEU A 53 2.34 3.44 -13.20
C LEU A 53 2.94 4.82 -12.83
N PRO A 54 4.24 4.94 -12.46
CA PRO A 54 4.86 6.24 -12.22
C PRO A 54 4.88 7.19 -13.44
N ALA A 55 4.67 6.67 -14.66
CA ALA A 55 4.59 7.49 -15.86
C ALA A 55 3.25 8.22 -16.00
N CYS A 56 2.24 7.90 -15.17
CA CYS A 56 1.00 8.67 -15.08
C CYS A 56 1.24 9.90 -14.18
N PRO A 57 1.44 11.11 -14.73
CA PRO A 57 1.99 12.25 -13.99
C PRO A 57 1.07 12.78 -12.88
N LEU A 58 -0.23 12.49 -12.98
CA LEU A 58 -1.24 12.95 -12.02
C LEU A 58 -1.79 11.84 -11.13
N LEU A 59 -1.30 10.60 -11.24
CA LEU A 59 -1.85 9.46 -10.53
C LEU A 59 -1.51 9.55 -9.04
N LYS A 60 -2.52 9.74 -8.21
CA LYS A 60 -2.40 9.96 -6.76
C LYS A 60 -2.90 8.79 -5.93
N THR A 61 -3.93 8.12 -6.41
CA THR A 61 -4.64 7.08 -5.66
C THR A 61 -4.68 5.81 -6.47
N ILE A 62 -4.13 4.75 -5.89
CA ILE A 62 -4.11 3.41 -6.46
C ILE A 62 -4.66 2.43 -5.43
N ASP A 63 -5.77 1.76 -5.76
CA ASP A 63 -6.32 0.66 -4.97
C ASP A 63 -6.45 -0.57 -5.86
N LEU A 64 -5.60 -1.56 -5.62
CA LEU A 64 -5.52 -2.82 -6.37
C LEU A 64 -5.99 -4.01 -5.54
N GLY A 65 -6.59 -3.76 -4.38
CA GLY A 65 -6.88 -4.80 -3.42
C GLY A 65 -7.81 -5.91 -3.94
N GLY A 66 -7.73 -7.10 -3.36
CA GLY A 66 -8.61 -8.22 -3.74
C GLY A 66 -8.41 -8.71 -5.17
N ASN A 67 -7.18 -8.64 -5.69
CA ASN A 67 -6.79 -9.19 -6.98
C ASN A 67 -5.72 -10.30 -6.82
N ASN A 68 -5.54 -11.09 -7.87
CA ASN A 68 -4.54 -12.16 -7.93
C ASN A 68 -3.17 -11.63 -8.40
N LEU A 69 -2.81 -10.41 -7.98
CA LEU A 69 -1.53 -9.79 -8.34
C LEU A 69 -0.39 -10.45 -7.54
N THR A 70 0.74 -10.68 -8.21
CA THR A 70 1.93 -11.33 -7.68
C THR A 70 3.18 -10.49 -7.92
N GLY A 71 4.35 -10.99 -7.49
CA GLY A 71 5.62 -10.27 -7.66
C GLY A 71 5.81 -9.16 -6.64
N GLN A 72 6.68 -8.19 -6.95
CA GLN A 72 7.12 -7.14 -6.04
C GLN A 72 6.89 -5.75 -6.64
N ILE A 73 6.95 -4.71 -5.81
CA ILE A 73 6.97 -3.33 -6.30
C ILE A 73 8.24 -3.11 -7.13
N SER A 74 8.08 -2.54 -8.32
CA SER A 74 9.20 -2.23 -9.22
C SER A 74 9.98 -1.00 -8.73
N GLU A 75 11.29 -0.99 -8.95
CA GLU A 75 12.15 0.17 -8.60
C GLU A 75 11.73 1.48 -9.27
N THR A 76 10.95 1.43 -10.35
CA THR A 76 10.40 2.64 -10.98
C THR A 76 9.53 3.46 -10.03
N PHE A 77 8.95 2.83 -8.99
CA PHE A 77 8.15 3.51 -7.97
C PHE A 77 8.97 4.51 -7.14
N LYS A 78 10.32 4.39 -7.12
CA LYS A 78 11.19 5.41 -6.50
C LYS A 78 10.96 6.81 -7.09
N ASN A 79 10.47 6.88 -8.34
CA ASN A 79 10.18 8.13 -9.05
C ASN A 79 8.70 8.52 -9.01
N PHE A 80 7.86 7.85 -8.20
CA PHE A 80 6.42 8.04 -8.19
C PHE A 80 6.01 9.28 -7.37
N ASN A 81 6.38 10.45 -7.89
CA ASN A 81 6.23 11.72 -7.20
C ASN A 81 4.77 12.11 -6.89
N SER A 82 3.80 11.66 -7.68
CA SER A 82 2.39 12.00 -7.48
C SER A 82 1.66 11.09 -6.48
N LEU A 83 2.22 9.92 -6.15
CA LEU A 83 1.51 8.90 -5.37
C LEU A 83 1.28 9.35 -3.92
N CYS A 84 0.02 9.35 -3.49
CA CYS A 84 -0.38 9.69 -2.11
C CYS A 84 -1.00 8.51 -1.37
N TYR A 85 -1.72 7.65 -2.09
CA TYR A 85 -2.45 6.51 -1.54
C TYR A 85 -2.15 5.26 -2.36
N LEU A 86 -1.70 4.21 -1.66
CA LEU A 86 -1.48 2.90 -2.24
C LEU A 86 -2.12 1.82 -1.36
N SER A 87 -3.06 1.07 -1.94
CA SER A 87 -3.62 -0.14 -1.34
C SER A 87 -3.32 -1.34 -2.21
N LEU A 88 -2.70 -2.34 -1.59
CA LEU A 88 -2.34 -3.64 -2.15
C LEU A 88 -2.90 -4.77 -1.27
N SER A 89 -4.01 -4.49 -0.58
CA SER A 89 -4.66 -5.44 0.32
C SER A 89 -5.10 -6.70 -0.43
N MET A 90 -5.00 -7.86 0.21
CA MET A 90 -5.35 -9.16 -0.39
C MET A 90 -4.67 -9.47 -1.74
N CYS A 91 -3.49 -8.87 -2.02
CA CYS A 91 -2.62 -9.27 -3.12
C CYS A 91 -1.59 -10.31 -2.66
N SER A 92 -1.06 -11.10 -3.61
CA SER A 92 -0.08 -12.17 -3.36
C SER A 92 1.35 -11.72 -3.67
N LEU A 93 1.74 -10.55 -3.14
CA LEU A 93 3.06 -9.99 -3.38
C LEU A 93 4.14 -10.74 -2.61
N ASN A 94 5.32 -10.85 -3.23
CA ASN A 94 6.53 -11.33 -2.59
C ASN A 94 7.47 -10.15 -2.26
N ASN A 95 8.44 -10.40 -1.38
CA ASN A 95 9.47 -9.41 -1.00
C ASN A 95 8.88 -8.04 -0.61
N LEU A 96 8.01 -8.02 0.41
CA LEU A 96 7.48 -6.76 0.93
C LEU A 96 8.58 -5.85 1.48
N SER A 97 9.71 -6.41 1.93
CA SER A 97 10.85 -5.61 2.37
C SER A 97 11.49 -4.79 1.28
N GLY A 98 11.81 -5.42 0.14
CA GLY A 98 12.24 -4.67 -1.03
C GLY A 98 11.19 -3.64 -1.47
N SER A 99 9.91 -3.97 -1.34
CA SER A 99 8.82 -3.06 -1.68
C SER A 99 8.78 -1.83 -0.75
N LEU A 100 8.93 -2.00 0.57
CA LEU A 100 9.00 -0.89 1.53
C LEU A 100 10.27 -0.04 1.34
N GLN A 101 11.40 -0.67 1.00
CA GLN A 101 12.63 0.03 0.59
C GLN A 101 12.46 0.87 -0.67
N ILE A 102 11.47 0.59 -1.51
CA ILE A 102 11.15 1.43 -2.66
C ILE A 102 10.11 2.48 -2.28
N LEU A 103 9.05 2.09 -1.56
CA LEU A 103 7.92 2.96 -1.25
C LEU A 103 8.26 4.11 -0.31
N HIS A 104 9.24 3.95 0.59
CA HIS A 104 9.67 5.08 1.43
C HIS A 104 10.32 6.23 0.62
N MET A 105 10.79 5.94 -0.60
CA MET A 105 11.34 6.94 -1.51
C MET A 105 10.25 7.73 -2.24
N CYS A 106 8.97 7.33 -2.14
CA CYS A 106 7.84 8.10 -2.67
C CYS A 106 7.59 9.31 -1.77
N PRO A 107 7.89 10.54 -2.20
CA PRO A 107 7.94 11.70 -1.31
C PRO A 107 6.56 12.09 -0.76
N ASN A 108 5.48 11.77 -1.48
CA ASN A 108 4.13 12.18 -1.13
C ASN A 108 3.26 11.04 -0.61
N LEU A 109 3.82 9.84 -0.39
CA LEU A 109 3.03 8.70 0.07
C LEU A 109 2.58 8.91 1.53
N MET A 110 1.26 9.02 1.71
CA MET A 110 0.62 9.32 3.00
C MET A 110 -0.14 8.13 3.55
N THR A 111 -0.65 7.27 2.67
CA THR A 111 -1.49 6.13 3.03
C THR A 111 -0.96 4.89 2.35
N LEU A 112 -0.68 3.86 3.16
CA LEU A 112 -0.21 2.57 2.70
C LEU A 112 -1.04 1.46 3.35
N VAL A 113 -1.67 0.64 2.51
CA VAL A 113 -2.42 -0.55 2.92
C VAL A 113 -1.76 -1.79 2.30
N LEU A 114 -1.32 -2.74 3.13
CA LEU A 114 -0.58 -3.94 2.69
C LEU A 114 -1.20 -5.23 3.23
N SER A 115 -1.01 -6.34 2.50
CA SER A 115 -1.47 -7.67 2.91
C SER A 115 -0.38 -8.71 3.19
N ARG A 116 -0.82 -9.76 3.90
CA ARG A 116 -0.35 -11.08 4.35
C ARG A 116 1.12 -11.45 4.49
N SER A 117 2.10 -10.60 4.16
CA SER A 117 3.48 -11.09 4.02
C SER A 117 4.59 -10.09 4.38
N PHE A 118 4.42 -9.25 5.41
CA PHE A 118 5.56 -8.47 5.90
C PHE A 118 6.15 -9.11 7.14
N ASP A 119 7.42 -9.50 7.06
CA ASP A 119 8.20 -9.72 8.27
C ASP A 119 8.48 -8.35 8.89
N THR A 120 8.55 -8.28 10.22
CA THR A 120 8.62 -7.05 11.00
C THR A 120 9.81 -6.18 10.62
N GLU A 121 9.59 -5.13 9.82
CA GLU A 121 10.67 -4.30 9.29
C GLU A 121 10.91 -3.00 10.04
N GLU A 122 12.18 -2.65 10.16
CA GLU A 122 12.65 -1.46 10.85
C GLU A 122 12.62 -0.18 9.98
N ILE A 123 11.77 -0.09 8.96
CA ILE A 123 11.85 1.00 7.95
C ILE A 123 10.80 2.11 8.08
N PHE A 124 9.76 1.95 8.90
CA PHE A 124 8.65 2.91 9.02
C PHE A 124 9.07 4.32 9.48
N HIS A 125 10.23 4.45 10.11
CA HIS A 125 10.79 5.74 10.53
C HIS A 125 11.38 6.55 9.36
N LEU A 126 11.67 5.90 8.22
CA LEU A 126 12.21 6.56 7.02
C LEU A 126 11.13 7.17 6.12
N PHE A 127 9.87 6.79 6.31
CA PHE A 127 8.78 7.35 5.51
C PHE A 127 8.53 8.81 5.92
N PRO A 128 8.71 9.78 5.00
CA PRO A 128 8.68 11.20 5.35
C PRO A 128 7.27 11.65 5.75
N ASN A 129 6.23 11.13 5.08
CA ASN A 129 4.86 11.63 5.17
C ASN A 129 3.81 10.54 5.46
N LEU A 130 4.23 9.31 5.76
CA LEU A 130 3.30 8.20 5.98
C LEU A 130 2.49 8.43 7.26
N SER A 131 1.21 8.73 7.10
CA SER A 131 0.30 9.13 8.18
C SER A 131 -0.73 8.07 8.54
N TYR A 132 -1.07 7.19 7.58
CA TYR A 132 -2.00 6.08 7.75
C TYR A 132 -1.30 4.81 7.27
N PHE A 133 -1.15 3.85 8.18
CA PHE A 133 -0.63 2.53 7.86
C PHE A 133 -1.63 1.47 8.28
N ASP A 134 -2.00 0.61 7.33
CA ASP A 134 -2.94 -0.48 7.55
C ASP A 134 -2.37 -1.80 7.02
N ALA A 135 -2.38 -2.76 7.92
CA ALA A 135 -1.82 -4.09 7.79
C ALA A 135 -2.82 -5.14 8.31
N HIS A 136 -4.12 -4.85 8.23
CA HIS A 136 -5.13 -5.73 8.80
C HIS A 136 -5.25 -7.08 8.09
N SER A 137 -5.77 -8.08 8.82
CA SER A 137 -6.11 -9.40 8.27
C SER A 137 -4.94 -10.11 7.60
N ASN A 138 -3.79 -10.03 8.26
CA ASN A 138 -2.55 -10.62 7.83
C ASN A 138 -2.11 -11.72 8.81
N ASN A 139 -1.06 -12.47 8.46
CA ASN A 139 -0.52 -13.53 9.32
C ASN A 139 0.70 -13.03 10.12
N LEU A 140 0.76 -11.74 10.43
CA LEU A 140 1.93 -11.11 11.03
C LEU A 140 2.05 -11.52 12.49
N ASP A 141 3.22 -11.92 12.93
CA ASP A 141 3.47 -12.34 14.30
C ASP A 141 4.64 -11.58 14.94
N GLY A 142 5.11 -12.07 16.09
CA GLY A 142 6.14 -11.39 16.87
C GLY A 142 5.63 -10.11 17.57
N ARG A 143 6.56 -9.24 17.95
CA ARG A 143 6.25 -7.94 18.57
C ARG A 143 6.13 -6.86 17.49
N MET A 144 5.51 -5.73 17.81
CA MET A 144 5.57 -4.56 16.91
C MET A 144 7.03 -4.12 16.71
N PRO A 145 7.49 -3.86 15.48
CA PRO A 145 8.87 -3.46 15.23
C PRO A 145 9.15 -2.06 15.79
N PHE A 146 10.40 -1.84 16.22
CA PHE A 146 10.85 -0.59 16.85
C PHE A 146 10.55 0.64 15.98
N SER A 147 10.71 0.54 14.67
CA SER A 147 10.42 1.62 13.72
C SER A 147 8.96 2.03 13.71
N LEU A 148 8.05 1.07 13.90
CA LEU A 148 6.61 1.30 13.94
C LEU A 148 6.20 1.89 15.28
N VAL A 149 6.79 1.41 16.37
CA VAL A 149 6.64 1.92 17.75
C VAL A 149 7.09 3.38 17.86
N ASN A 150 8.18 3.75 17.18
CA ASN A 150 8.80 5.09 17.25
C ASN A 150 8.46 6.02 16.07
N SER A 151 7.66 5.57 15.11
CA SER A 151 7.30 6.41 13.96
C SER A 151 6.57 7.68 14.40
N ARG A 152 7.11 8.83 13.99
CA ARG A 152 6.60 10.18 14.32
C ARG A 152 5.50 10.67 13.37
N SER A 153 5.43 10.08 12.17
CA SER A 153 4.51 10.48 11.11
C SER A 153 3.17 9.75 11.18
N ILE A 154 3.18 8.47 11.59
CA ILE A 154 1.96 7.65 11.61
C ILE A 154 0.98 8.13 12.70
N SER A 155 -0.18 8.58 12.23
CA SER A 155 -1.31 9.05 13.05
C SER A 155 -2.43 8.00 13.18
N SER A 156 -2.53 7.08 12.22
CA SER A 156 -3.51 6.00 12.24
C SER A 156 -2.80 4.69 11.94
N LEU A 157 -2.84 3.78 12.90
CA LEU A 157 -2.19 2.47 12.83
C LEU A 157 -3.23 1.36 12.98
N VAL A 158 -3.44 0.60 11.91
CA VAL A 158 -4.40 -0.50 11.87
C VAL A 158 -3.64 -1.82 11.69
N LEU A 159 -3.58 -2.62 12.75
CA LEU A 159 -2.94 -3.95 12.78
C LEU A 159 -3.95 -5.05 13.13
N ARG A 160 -5.25 -4.79 13.04
CA ARG A 160 -6.29 -5.73 13.46
C ARG A 160 -6.22 -7.08 12.72
N ASN A 161 -6.68 -8.14 13.35
CA ASN A 161 -6.73 -9.50 12.79
C ASN A 161 -5.34 -9.97 12.31
N ASN A 162 -4.43 -10.11 13.27
CA ASN A 162 -3.05 -10.57 13.08
C ASN A 162 -2.65 -11.52 14.23
N SER A 163 -1.38 -11.93 14.28
CA SER A 163 -0.79 -12.75 15.34
C SER A 163 0.25 -11.99 16.17
N PHE A 164 0.25 -10.65 16.17
CA PHE A 164 1.17 -9.87 17.00
C PHE A 164 0.97 -10.19 18.49
N SER A 165 2.06 -10.22 19.23
CA SER A 165 2.12 -10.68 20.62
C SER A 165 3.07 -9.84 21.47
N GLY A 166 3.08 -10.09 22.78
CA GLY A 166 3.89 -9.34 23.73
C GLY A 166 3.20 -8.08 24.23
N LEU A 167 3.97 -7.20 24.87
CA LEU A 167 3.47 -5.94 25.43
C LEU A 167 3.26 -4.89 24.34
N ILE A 168 2.30 -3.99 24.59
CA ILE A 168 2.12 -2.77 23.78
C ILE A 168 3.06 -1.69 24.32
N ASP A 169 4.24 -1.57 23.73
CA ASP A 169 5.34 -0.69 24.17
C ASP A 169 5.46 0.60 23.32
N LEU A 170 4.32 1.22 22.99
CA LEU A 170 4.30 2.44 22.17
C LEU A 170 5.10 3.57 22.83
N ASN A 171 6.03 4.16 22.08
CA ASN A 171 6.71 5.36 22.51
C ASN A 171 5.78 6.58 22.34
N CYS A 172 4.91 6.79 23.32
CA CYS A 172 3.93 7.89 23.31
C CYS A 172 4.59 9.29 23.27
N SER A 173 5.87 9.42 23.67
CA SER A 173 6.61 10.68 23.52
C SER A 173 7.03 10.98 22.08
N ALA A 174 7.23 9.95 21.25
CA ALA A 174 7.50 10.08 19.82
C ALA A 174 6.19 10.08 18.98
N LYS A 175 5.18 9.33 19.43
CA LYS A 175 3.86 9.13 18.79
C LYS A 175 2.86 10.25 19.10
N VAL A 176 3.31 11.50 19.14
CA VAL A 176 2.47 12.66 19.53
C VAL A 176 1.25 12.89 18.64
N ASN A 177 1.27 12.35 17.40
CA ASN A 177 0.18 12.49 16.43
C ASN A 177 -0.71 11.25 16.31
N LEU A 178 -0.51 10.20 17.13
CA LEU A 178 -1.31 8.98 17.06
C LEU A 178 -2.75 9.26 17.53
N LYS A 179 -3.71 9.09 16.63
CA LYS A 179 -5.14 9.33 16.84
C LYS A 179 -5.95 8.03 16.80
N LEU A 180 -5.50 7.06 16.00
CA LEU A 180 -6.17 5.77 15.85
C LEU A 180 -5.13 4.65 16.01
N LEU A 181 -5.44 3.72 16.90
CA LEU A 181 -4.69 2.49 17.12
C LEU A 181 -5.69 1.35 17.17
N ASP A 182 -5.72 0.54 16.11
CA ASP A 182 -6.58 -0.63 16.02
C ASP A 182 -5.74 -1.91 16.06
N LEU A 183 -5.80 -2.60 17.21
CA LEU A 183 -5.08 -3.84 17.49
C LEU A 183 -6.04 -5.02 17.71
N VAL A 184 -7.31 -4.90 17.33
CA VAL A 184 -8.34 -5.94 17.51
C VAL A 184 -7.87 -7.27 16.95
N ASP A 185 -8.26 -8.40 17.55
CA ASP A 185 -7.89 -9.75 17.07
C ASP A 185 -6.38 -9.94 16.88
N ASN A 186 -5.62 -9.75 17.96
CA ASN A 186 -4.19 -10.07 18.08
C ASN A 186 -3.94 -10.90 19.36
N LYS A 187 -2.68 -11.23 19.62
CA LYS A 187 -2.20 -12.00 20.79
C LYS A 187 -1.41 -11.14 21.79
N PHE A 188 -1.64 -9.82 21.81
CA PHE A 188 -0.99 -8.92 22.77
C PHE A 188 -1.36 -9.28 24.22
N THR A 189 -0.43 -9.04 25.13
CA THR A 189 -0.56 -9.33 26.57
C THR A 189 -0.28 -8.07 27.39
N GLY A 190 -0.74 -8.04 28.64
CA GLY A 190 -0.51 -6.94 29.58
C GLY A 190 -0.78 -7.36 31.01
#